data_AF-A0A0N4UMP4-F1
#
_entry.id   AF-A0A0N4UMP4-F1
#
_cell.length_a   1.000
_cell.length_b   1.000
_cell.length_c   1.000
_cell.angle_alpha   90.00
_cell.angle_beta   90.00
_cell.angle_gamma   90.00
#
_symmetry.space_group_name_H-M   'P 1'
#
loop_
_entity.id
_entity.type
_entity.pdbx_description
1 polymer ?
#
loop_
_entity_poly.entity_id
_entity_poly.type
_entity_poly.pdbx_seq_one_letter_code
_entity_poly.pdbx_strand_id
1 'polypeptide(L)'
;MRIPSGAPVPFWFNLLNRFKFTKYFRKPPLGSTAVIGTVLLTFLSIAAVTVYPKSNADSYRKLQKENWQLLNMNREDVAQGMRPWSDPFDRK
;
A
#
# COMPACT_ATOMS: atom_id res chain seq x y z
N MET A 1 -5.66 -32.65 -21.19
CA MET A 1 -5.95 -34.08 -21.06
C MET A 1 -7.20 -34.24 -20.21
N ARG A 2 -8.31 -34.73 -20.78
CA ARG A 2 -9.46 -35.15 -19.95
C ARG A 2 -9.03 -36.45 -19.27
N ILE A 3 -9.26 -36.55 -17.97
CA ILE A 3 -8.98 -37.79 -17.24
C ILE A 3 -9.98 -38.83 -17.75
N PRO A 4 -9.54 -40.02 -18.19
CA PRO A 4 -10.45 -41.08 -18.61
C PRO A 4 -11.37 -41.46 -17.44
N SER A 5 -12.65 -41.72 -17.75
CA SER A 5 -13.63 -42.19 -16.76
C SER A 5 -13.15 -43.52 -16.16
N GLY A 6 -12.81 -43.53 -14.87
CA GLY A 6 -12.36 -44.73 -14.15
C GLY A 6 -10.92 -44.70 -13.62
N ALA A 7 -10.10 -43.70 -13.97
CA ALA A 7 -8.77 -43.56 -13.37
C ALA A 7 -8.87 -43.06 -11.91
N PRO A 8 -8.02 -43.53 -10.98
CA PRO A 8 -7.99 -43.04 -9.62
C PRO A 8 -7.59 -41.55 -9.62
N VAL A 9 -8.58 -40.69 -9.41
CA VAL A 9 -8.37 -39.25 -9.24
C VAL A 9 -8.02 -38.96 -7.79
N PRO A 10 -6.90 -38.28 -7.52
CA PRO A 10 -6.59 -37.81 -6.17
C PRO A 10 -7.74 -36.95 -5.64
N PHE A 11 -8.06 -37.07 -4.34
CA PHE A 11 -9.15 -36.33 -3.70
C PHE A 11 -9.11 -34.82 -4.01
N TRP A 12 -7.91 -34.23 -3.92
CA TRP A 12 -7.66 -32.83 -4.25
C TRP A 12 -8.05 -32.44 -5.68
N PHE A 13 -7.87 -33.35 -6.64
CA PHE A 13 -8.20 -33.08 -8.04
C PHE A 13 -9.72 -33.08 -8.28
N ASN A 14 -10.47 -33.93 -7.57
CA ASN A 14 -11.93 -33.89 -7.56
C ASN A 14 -12.45 -32.58 -6.95
N LEU A 15 -11.86 -32.14 -5.83
CA LEU A 15 -12.24 -30.88 -5.20
C LEU A 15 -11.96 -29.68 -6.14
N LEU A 16 -10.77 -29.64 -6.75
CA LEU A 16 -10.39 -28.59 -7.70
C LEU A 16 -11.29 -28.57 -8.94
N ASN A 17 -11.68 -29.73 -9.48
CA ASN A 17 -12.56 -29.82 -10.65
C ASN A 17 -14.02 -29.42 -10.35
N ARG A 18 -14.48 -29.53 -9.10
CA ARG A 18 -15.82 -29.09 -8.68
C ARG A 18 -15.98 -27.58 -8.84
N PHE A 19 -14.95 -26.81 -8.53
CA PHE A 19 -14.94 -25.37 -8.68
C PHE A 19 -14.48 -24.98 -10.08
N LYS A 20 -15.41 -24.74 -11.02
CA LYS A 20 -15.09 -24.27 -12.39
C LYS A 20 -14.13 -23.06 -12.41
N PHE A 21 -14.14 -22.25 -11.35
CA PHE A 21 -13.28 -21.09 -11.17
C PHE A 21 -11.77 -21.43 -11.17
N THR A 22 -11.37 -22.63 -10.71
CA THR A 22 -9.96 -23.06 -10.71
C THR A 22 -9.37 -23.22 -12.12
N LYS A 23 -10.21 -23.50 -13.12
CA LYS A 23 -9.76 -23.61 -14.52
C LYS A 23 -9.32 -22.26 -15.08
N TYR A 24 -9.96 -21.16 -14.65
CA TYR A 24 -9.57 -19.82 -15.07
C TYR A 24 -8.20 -19.42 -14.51
N PHE A 25 -7.86 -19.86 -13.28
CA PHE A 25 -6.54 -19.62 -12.70
C PHE A 25 -5.41 -20.42 -13.36
N ARG A 26 -5.71 -21.52 -14.06
CA ARG A 26 -4.67 -22.35 -14.72
C ARG A 26 -4.19 -21.80 -16.06
N LYS A 27 -5.01 -20.99 -16.73
CA LYS A 27 -4.67 -20.25 -17.95
C LYS A 27 -5.30 -18.87 -17.86
N PRO A 28 -4.82 -18.01 -16.95
CA PRO A 28 -5.37 -16.68 -16.87
C PRO A 28 -5.07 -15.98 -18.20
N PRO A 29 -6.05 -15.32 -18.83
CA PRO A 29 -5.77 -14.56 -20.03
C PRO A 29 -4.77 -13.47 -19.68
N LEU A 30 -3.78 -13.23 -20.55
CA LEU A 30 -2.70 -12.25 -20.32
C LEU A 30 -3.24 -10.87 -19.92
N GLY A 31 -4.40 -10.48 -20.45
CA GLY A 31 -5.10 -9.26 -20.07
C GLY A 31 -5.58 -9.24 -18.61
N SER A 32 -6.16 -10.33 -18.10
CA SER A 32 -6.61 -10.39 -16.70
C SER A 32 -5.44 -10.34 -15.72
N THR A 33 -4.32 -11.00 -16.03
CA THR A 33 -3.11 -10.90 -15.19
C THR A 33 -2.57 -9.49 -15.14
N ALA A 34 -2.56 -8.78 -16.26
CA ALA A 34 -2.11 -7.39 -16.31
C ALA A 34 -3.01 -6.48 -15.47
N VAL A 35 -4.33 -6.60 -15.62
CA VAL A 35 -5.30 -5.81 -14.83
C VAL A 35 -5.15 -6.07 -13.33
N ILE A 36 -5.07 -7.35 -12.92
CA ILE A 36 -4.89 -7.72 -11.51
C ILE A 36 -3.56 -7.16 -10.98
N GLY A 37 -2.48 -7.27 -11.77
CA GLY A 37 -1.18 -6.72 -11.42
C GLY A 37 -1.22 -5.21 -11.20
N THR A 38 -1.82 -4.46 -12.13
CA THR A 38 -1.96 -3.01 -12.02
C THR A 38 -2.81 -2.61 -10.81
N VAL A 39 -3.92 -3.31 -10.55
CA VAL A 39 -4.77 -3.04 -9.38
C VAL A 39 -4.00 -3.28 -8.08
N LEU A 40 -3.29 -4.40 -7.97
CA LEU A 40 -2.48 -4.70 -6.79
C LEU A 40 -1.37 -3.68 -6.59
N LEU A 41 -0.66 -3.30 -7.66
CA LEU A 41 0.41 -2.30 -7.59
C LEU A 41 -0.12 -0.93 -7.19
N THR A 42 -1.29 -0.53 -7.73
CA THR A 42 -1.95 0.72 -7.37
C THR A 42 -2.37 0.71 -5.90
N PHE A 43 -2.98 -0.39 -5.43
CA PHE A 43 -3.38 -0.54 -4.04
C PHE A 43 -2.18 -0.49 -3.09
N LEU A 44 -1.09 -1.19 -3.41
CA LEU A 44 0.16 -1.16 -2.64
C LEU A 44 0.77 0.25 -2.63
N SER A 45 0.73 0.97 -3.75
CA SER A 45 1.22 2.36 -3.83
C SER A 45 0.41 3.27 -2.92
N ILE A 46 -0.93 3.17 -2.94
CA ILE A 46 -1.80 3.94 -2.05
C ILE A 46 -1.54 3.56 -0.59
N ALA A 47 -1.42 2.27 -0.27
CA ALA A 47 -1.14 1.81 1.08
C ALA A 47 0.23 2.31 1.58
N ALA A 48 1.26 2.31 0.73
CA ALA A 48 2.58 2.84 1.05
C ALA A 48 2.55 4.35 1.34
N VAL A 49 1.69 5.12 0.66
CA VAL A 49 1.56 6.56 0.90
C VAL A 49 0.64 6.90 2.08
N THR A 50 -0.35 6.08 2.37
CA THR A 50 -1.38 6.40 3.38
C THR A 50 -1.19 5.66 4.70
N VAL A 51 -0.95 4.35 4.64
CA VAL A 51 -0.87 3.49 5.82
C VAL A 51 0.51 3.59 6.46
N TYR A 52 1.58 3.55 5.65
CA TYR A 52 2.95 3.57 6.14
C TYR A 52 3.31 4.83 6.97
N PRO A 53 2.97 6.07 6.55
CA PRO A 53 3.25 7.22 7.40
C PRO A 53 2.40 7.22 8.67
N LYS A 54 1.18 6.67 8.60
CA LYS A 54 0.30 6.59 9.76
C LYS A 54 0.81 5.60 10.80
N SER A 55 1.31 4.43 10.40
CA SER A 55 1.86 3.44 11.33
C SER A 55 3.18 3.89 11.96
N ASN A 56 3.96 4.71 11.26
CA ASN A 56 5.25 5.23 11.72
C ASN A 56 5.17 6.67 12.24
N ALA A 57 3.96 7.18 12.54
CA ALA A 57 3.75 8.57 12.94
C ALA A 57 4.62 8.98 14.14
N ASP A 58 4.82 8.09 15.10
CA ASP A 58 5.65 8.36 16.28
C ASP A 58 7.15 8.45 15.93
N SER A 59 7.62 7.61 15.00
CA SER A 59 8.99 7.72 14.47
C SER A 59 9.20 9.04 13.75
N TYR A 60 8.22 9.49 12.95
CA TYR A 60 8.29 10.81 12.29
C TYR A 60 8.27 11.96 13.29
N ARG A 61 7.45 11.89 14.36
CA ARG A 61 7.45 12.89 15.43
C ARG A 61 8.78 12.94 16.18
N LYS A 62 9.40 11.78 16.44
CA LYS A 62 10.72 11.70 17.06
C LYS A 62 11.79 12.33 16.17
N LEU A 63 11.82 11.96 14.89
CA LEU A 63 12.74 12.54 13.90
C LEU A 63 12.54 14.05 13.76
N GLN A 64 11.30 14.55 13.80
CA GLN A 64 11.04 15.99 13.81
C GLN A 64 11.68 16.64 15.05
N LYS A 65 11.45 16.11 16.25
CA LYS A 65 12.06 16.65 17.48
C LYS A 65 13.58 16.62 17.44
N GLU A 66 14.16 15.54 16.93
CA GLU A 66 15.61 15.40 16.77
C GLU A 66 16.16 16.42 15.76
N ASN A 67 15.51 16.60 14.61
CA ASN A 67 15.89 17.63 13.63
C ASN A 67 15.77 19.04 14.22
N TRP A 68 14.73 19.33 14.99
CA TRP A 68 14.60 20.60 15.72
C TRP A 68 15.76 20.81 16.71
N GLN A 69 16.16 19.77 17.43
CA GLN A 69 17.30 19.81 18.35
C GLN A 69 18.63 20.02 17.60
N LEU A 70 18.86 19.32 16.48
CA LEU A 70 20.07 19.45 15.68
C LEU A 70 20.21 20.84 15.06
N LEU A 71 19.09 21.44 14.65
CA LEU A 71 19.10 22.77 14.05
C LEU A 71 19.35 23.88 15.09
N ASN A 72 19.28 23.59 16.40
CA ASN A 72 19.34 24.59 17.48
C ASN A 72 18.41 25.80 17.25
N MET A 73 17.38 25.65 16.41
CA MET A 73 16.45 26.71 16.07
C MET A 73 15.25 26.63 16.99
N ASN A 74 14.94 27.75 17.65
CA ASN A 74 13.68 27.87 18.37
C ASN A 74 12.53 28.16 17.38
N ARG A 75 11.27 27.99 17.81
CA ARG A 75 10.10 28.27 16.94
C ARG A 75 10.13 29.70 16.41
N GLU A 76 10.67 30.60 17.20
CA GLU A 76 10.82 32.03 16.95
C GLU A 76 11.86 32.31 15.85
N ASP A 77 12.93 31.50 15.76
CA ASP A 77 13.97 31.66 14.74
C ASP A 77 13.46 31.28 13.35
N VAL A 78 12.67 30.19 13.27
CA VAL A 78 12.05 29.75 12.01
C VAL A 78 10.96 30.71 11.55
N ALA A 79 10.34 31.44 12.48
CA ALA A 79 9.28 32.39 12.15
C ALA A 79 9.80 33.67 11.48
N GLN A 80 11.12 33.84 11.29
CA GLN A 80 11.73 35.01 10.61
C GLN A 80 11.22 36.37 11.16
N GLY A 81 10.96 36.44 12.48
CA GLY A 81 10.39 37.63 13.12
C GLY A 81 8.87 37.77 13.04
N MET A 82 8.16 36.86 12.39
CA MET A 82 6.70 36.74 12.48
C MET A 82 6.29 36.01 13.76
N ARG A 83 5.06 36.24 14.24
CA ARG A 83 4.55 35.43 15.35
C ARG A 83 4.31 34.00 14.83
N PRO A 84 4.67 32.94 15.58
CA PRO A 84 4.43 31.55 15.13
C PRO A 84 2.95 31.24 14.82
N TRP A 85 2.02 32.06 15.31
CA TRP A 85 0.57 31.94 15.09
C TRP A 85 -0.02 32.99 14.15
N SER A 86 0.79 33.88 13.54
CA SER A 86 0.26 34.79 12.50
C SER A 86 0.16 34.07 11.16
N ASP A 87 -0.97 34.22 10.46
CA ASP A 87 -1.16 33.69 9.11
C ASP A 87 -0.13 34.35 8.16
N PRO A 88 0.80 33.59 7.56
CA PRO A 88 1.79 34.16 6.65
C PRO A 88 1.18 34.65 5.32
N PHE A 89 -0.09 34.34 5.04
CA PHE A 89 -0.75 34.69 3.78
C PHE A 89 -1.66 35.92 3.86
N ASP A 90 -1.66 36.64 4.99
CA ASP A 90 -2.36 37.92 5.21
C ASP A 90 -3.73 38.00 4.49
N ARG A 91 -4.59 37.00 4.74
CA ARG A 91 -5.92 36.95 4.14
C ARG A 91 -6.80 38.01 4.81
N LYS A 92 -6.90 39.17 4.15
CA LYS A 92 -7.87 40.22 4.46
C LYS A 92 -9.30 39.77 4.20
#